data_AF-A0A524L8X9-F1
#
_entry.id   AF-A0A524L8X9-F1
#
_cell.length_a   1.000
_cell.length_b   1.000
_cell.length_c   1.000
_cell.angle_alpha   90.00
_cell.angle_beta   90.00
_cell.angle_gamma   90.00
#
_symmetry.space_group_name_H-M   'P 1'
#
loop_
_entity.id
_entity.type
_entity.pdbx_description
1 polymer ?
#
loop_
_entity_poly.entity_id
_entity_poly.type
_entity_poly.pdbx_seq_one_letter_code
_entity_poly.pdbx_strand_id
1 'polypeptide(L)'
;MINYSMNILLLWRVRDYVLKPEEFGEISMVYYTDETPRVNKRMVSGYYLFLVLIGFTILLGPTGSGIPITLLSDRVREAHETATGDFGTGCLDGTCHTDEFDYFNMTAHSGYLVYLNESTGNVTVNGQRERTYAAFNATCAQCHALNWNNATYPNTHDGFGSNCLTCHDTSTPYYTVDGENCATCHIHSGHGGLDGYTESAHANSLTDLRANPAAGAACMHCMSAEGFIDQESDFDPTDTDFSPITCPACHSVHSEFSANPSQIRAENATELCGICHVGDHHPSYTVWRGGAHDLADVECTDCHGFRLGSHGPTMNHTFTVETADACGQSTECHEGHEEWAVNQLEEIQSAYEELVLELETEATAFAAIVEAYNATAGANHTLANYVLDEIDTAVGVAHYYGYDRSSGFHDPTETFEAVNGAFRDLLDAKALYYANLPAPAAGFSADTLIIVAGAAGGIVVGLLLGVLVGRRR
;
A
#
# COMPACT_ATOMS: atom_id res chain seq x y z
N MET A 1 34.74 -42.68 12.33
CA MET A 1 33.41 -43.28 12.51
C MET A 1 32.60 -42.91 11.26
N ILE A 2 32.23 -43.94 10.51
CA ILE A 2 31.24 -44.01 9.40
C ILE A 2 31.25 -42.86 8.37
N ASN A 3 31.91 -43.15 7.24
CA ASN A 3 31.73 -42.53 5.93
C ASN A 3 30.42 -43.03 5.30
N TYR A 4 29.70 -42.19 4.55
CA TYR A 4 29.20 -42.55 3.22
C TYR A 4 28.97 -41.31 2.35
N SER A 5 29.66 -41.30 1.22
CA SER A 5 29.49 -40.45 0.05
C SER A 5 28.42 -41.07 -0.88
N MET A 6 27.56 -40.25 -1.49
CA MET A 6 26.73 -40.63 -2.65
C MET A 6 26.64 -39.40 -3.56
N ASN A 7 27.39 -39.35 -4.66
CA ASN A 7 27.08 -39.84 -6.01
C ASN A 7 26.01 -39.03 -6.76
N ILE A 8 26.53 -38.09 -7.56
CA ILE A 8 25.92 -37.48 -8.74
C ILE A 8 25.67 -38.57 -9.79
N LEU A 9 24.46 -38.62 -10.35
CA LEU A 9 24.15 -39.37 -11.56
C LEU A 9 23.20 -38.55 -12.45
N LEU A 10 23.80 -38.00 -13.51
CA LEU A 10 23.11 -37.61 -14.74
C LEU A 10 22.39 -38.82 -15.34
N LEU A 11 21.14 -38.67 -15.78
CA LEU A 11 20.56 -39.52 -16.82
C LEU A 11 19.63 -38.71 -17.75
N TRP A 12 20.06 -38.69 -19.01
CA TRP A 12 19.35 -38.23 -20.20
C TRP A 12 18.22 -39.19 -20.62
N ARG A 13 17.21 -38.62 -21.30
CA ARG A 13 16.32 -39.19 -22.34
C ARG A 13 15.74 -40.60 -22.15
N VAL A 14 14.41 -40.66 -22.05
CA VAL A 14 13.62 -41.74 -22.70
C VAL A 14 12.44 -41.10 -23.44
N ARG A 15 12.47 -41.26 -24.77
CA ARG A 15 11.38 -41.05 -25.72
C ARG A 15 10.66 -42.39 -25.88
N ASP A 16 9.37 -42.32 -26.19
CA ASP A 16 8.52 -43.39 -26.72
C ASP A 16 8.00 -44.46 -25.74
N TYR A 17 6.75 -44.28 -25.29
CA TYR A 17 5.79 -45.39 -25.18
C TYR A 17 4.40 -44.94 -25.64
N VAL A 18 4.03 -45.43 -26.83
CA VAL A 18 2.66 -45.48 -27.34
C VAL A 18 1.94 -46.60 -26.60
N LEU A 19 0.89 -46.29 -25.84
CA LEU A 19 -0.04 -47.27 -25.29
C LEU A 19 -1.37 -47.21 -26.05
N LYS A 20 -1.83 -48.40 -26.47
CA LYS A 20 -3.03 -48.63 -27.27
C LYS A 20 -4.31 -48.52 -26.41
N PRO A 21 -5.46 -48.13 -26.99
CA PRO A 21 -6.71 -47.94 -26.26
C PRO A 21 -7.62 -49.17 -26.38
N GLU A 22 -7.37 -50.23 -25.61
CA GLU A 22 -8.29 -51.38 -25.51
C GLU A 22 -8.20 -51.98 -24.10
N GLU A 23 -8.66 -51.27 -23.07
CA GLU A 23 -8.97 -51.82 -21.73
C GLU A 23 -9.53 -50.72 -20.81
N PHE A 24 -10.77 -50.28 -21.06
CA PHE A 24 -11.59 -49.68 -20.01
C PHE A 24 -13.01 -50.22 -20.13
N GLY A 25 -13.30 -51.18 -19.25
CA GLY A 25 -14.66 -51.62 -18.96
C GLY A 25 -15.46 -50.51 -18.29
N GLU A 26 -16.77 -50.55 -18.49
CA GLU A 26 -17.75 -49.72 -17.81
C GLU A 26 -17.52 -49.72 -16.29
N ILE A 27 -17.19 -48.55 -15.72
CA ILE A 27 -17.33 -48.31 -14.29
C ILE A 27 -18.51 -47.36 -14.13
N SER A 28 -19.69 -47.96 -13.91
CA SER A 28 -20.81 -47.28 -13.29
C SER A 28 -20.42 -47.04 -11.83
N MET A 29 -20.45 -45.78 -11.39
CA MET A 29 -20.37 -45.44 -9.96
C MET A 29 -21.74 -44.90 -9.54
N VAL A 30 -22.50 -45.77 -8.88
CA VAL A 30 -23.70 -45.42 -8.11
C VAL A 30 -23.35 -45.63 -6.65
N TYR A 31 -23.44 -44.56 -5.86
CA TYR A 31 -23.64 -44.66 -4.41
C TYR A 31 -24.83 -43.78 -4.04
N TYR A 32 -25.99 -44.39 -3.79
CA TYR A 32 -27.02 -43.83 -2.93
C TYR A 32 -26.99 -44.65 -1.65
N THR A 33 -26.77 -43.97 -0.52
CA THR A 33 -27.05 -44.55 0.80
C THR A 33 -28.38 -43.98 1.26
N ASP A 34 -29.38 -44.84 1.48
CA ASP A 34 -30.74 -44.48 1.93
C ASP A 34 -30.81 -44.14 3.44
N GLU A 35 -29.73 -43.64 4.03
CA GLU A 35 -29.77 -43.17 5.42
C GLU A 35 -30.03 -41.66 5.44
N THR A 36 -31.25 -41.29 5.82
CA THR A 36 -31.53 -39.91 6.23
C THR A 36 -30.58 -39.55 7.38
N PRO A 37 -29.69 -38.54 7.21
CA PRO A 37 -28.76 -38.19 8.26
C PRO A 37 -29.57 -37.78 9.47
N ARG A 38 -29.41 -38.53 10.58
CA ARG A 38 -29.97 -38.15 11.87
C ARG A 38 -29.22 -36.91 12.34
N VAL A 39 -29.75 -35.76 11.96
CA VAL A 39 -29.26 -34.45 12.40
C VAL A 39 -29.34 -34.43 13.92
N ASN A 40 -28.19 -34.43 14.57
CA ASN A 40 -28.10 -34.36 16.02
C ASN A 40 -28.64 -33.00 16.45
N LYS A 41 -29.87 -32.99 16.98
CA LYS A 41 -30.57 -31.75 17.37
C LYS A 41 -29.74 -30.89 18.33
N ARG A 42 -28.83 -31.49 19.12
CA ARG A 42 -27.92 -30.73 20.00
C ARG A 42 -26.85 -29.95 19.23
N MET A 43 -26.34 -30.49 18.11
CA MET A 43 -25.39 -29.79 17.24
C MET A 43 -26.05 -28.63 16.52
N VAL A 44 -27.28 -28.82 16.01
CA VAL A 44 -28.03 -27.73 15.36
C VAL A 44 -28.38 -26.63 16.37
N SER A 45 -28.79 -27.01 17.58
CA SER A 45 -29.07 -26.03 18.65
C SER A 45 -27.81 -25.22 19.03
N GLY A 46 -26.66 -25.88 19.11
CA GLY A 46 -25.38 -25.22 19.37
C GLY A 46 -24.95 -24.28 18.24
N TYR A 47 -25.17 -24.68 16.99
CA TYR A 47 -24.88 -23.85 15.82
C TYR A 47 -25.76 -22.60 15.77
N TYR A 48 -27.07 -22.72 16.04
CA TYR A 48 -27.95 -21.55 16.13
C TYR A 48 -27.62 -20.64 17.31
N LEU A 49 -27.25 -21.20 18.48
CA LEU A 49 -26.82 -20.39 19.62
C LEU A 49 -25.52 -19.63 19.30
N PHE A 50 -24.58 -20.27 18.61
CA PHE A 50 -23.34 -19.65 18.15
C PHE A 50 -23.61 -18.51 17.14
N LEU A 51 -24.48 -18.72 16.17
CA LEU A 51 -24.89 -17.69 15.21
C LEU A 51 -25.63 -16.52 15.87
N VAL A 52 -26.45 -16.77 16.89
CA VAL A 52 -27.13 -15.70 17.66
C VAL A 52 -26.12 -14.91 18.49
N LEU A 53 -25.10 -15.56 19.06
CA LEU A 53 -24.06 -14.87 19.83
C LEU A 53 -23.14 -14.04 18.92
N ILE A 54 -22.77 -14.54 17.74
CA ILE A 54 -22.06 -13.74 16.72
C ILE A 54 -22.94 -12.58 16.26
N GLY A 55 -24.22 -12.83 15.96
CA GLY A 55 -25.18 -11.81 15.57
C GLY A 55 -25.34 -10.70 16.62
N PHE A 56 -25.32 -11.04 17.91
CA PHE A 56 -25.36 -10.05 19.01
C PHE A 56 -24.05 -9.28 19.17
N THR A 57 -22.90 -9.91 18.88
CA THR A 57 -21.60 -9.23 18.93
C THR A 57 -21.44 -8.26 17.75
N ILE A 58 -22.03 -8.60 16.61
CA ILE A 58 -22.16 -7.72 15.45
C ILE A 58 -23.17 -6.60 15.77
N LEU A 59 -24.38 -6.90 16.24
CA LEU A 59 -25.42 -5.88 16.53
C LEU A 59 -25.12 -4.93 17.71
N LEU A 60 -24.24 -5.30 18.65
CA LEU A 60 -23.82 -4.44 19.77
C LEU A 60 -22.40 -3.92 19.64
N GLY A 61 -21.63 -4.40 18.67
CA GLY A 61 -20.46 -3.70 18.17
C GLY A 61 -20.89 -2.51 17.31
N PRO A 62 -20.04 -1.49 17.12
CA PRO A 62 -20.33 -0.40 16.20
C PRO A 62 -20.34 -0.94 14.77
N THR A 63 -21.45 -1.51 14.32
CA THR A 63 -21.60 -1.96 12.94
C THR A 63 -21.98 -0.81 12.04
N GLY A 64 -20.96 -0.33 11.34
CA GLY A 64 -21.06 0.28 10.03
C GLY A 64 -19.67 0.28 9.44
N SER A 65 -19.31 -0.81 8.75
CA SER A 65 -18.30 -0.92 7.67
C SER A 65 -17.22 0.16 7.57
N GLY A 66 -16.53 0.41 8.67
CA GLY A 66 -15.36 1.24 8.76
C GLY A 66 -14.62 0.71 9.96
N ILE A 67 -13.43 0.15 9.72
CA ILE A 67 -12.42 0.15 10.78
C ILE A 67 -12.42 1.60 11.29
N PRO A 68 -12.66 1.87 12.59
CA PRO A 68 -12.62 3.22 13.09
C PRO A 68 -11.18 3.71 12.94
N ILE A 69 -10.93 4.41 11.84
CA ILE A 69 -9.77 5.30 11.65
C ILE A 69 -9.67 6.26 12.85
N THR A 70 -10.76 6.48 13.60
CA THR A 70 -10.78 7.25 14.83
C THR A 70 -9.77 6.81 15.89
N LEU A 71 -9.43 5.52 16.06
CA LEU A 71 -8.44 5.17 17.10
C LEU A 71 -6.99 5.49 16.69
N LEU A 72 -6.67 5.46 15.40
CA LEU A 72 -5.36 5.87 14.89
C LEU A 72 -5.31 7.38 14.68
N SER A 73 -6.42 7.98 14.22
CA SER A 73 -6.51 9.43 14.02
C SER A 73 -6.52 10.15 15.34
N ASP A 74 -7.14 9.68 16.42
CA ASP A 74 -7.29 10.50 17.62
C ASP A 74 -5.93 10.86 18.26
N ARG A 75 -4.97 9.93 18.27
CA ARG A 75 -3.62 10.19 18.81
C ARG A 75 -2.78 11.04 17.85
N VAL A 76 -2.80 10.73 16.55
CA VAL A 76 -2.12 11.52 15.52
C VAL A 76 -2.69 12.95 15.48
N ARG A 77 -4.02 13.07 15.62
CA ARG A 77 -4.82 14.31 15.68
C ARG A 77 -4.53 15.14 16.93
N GLU A 78 -4.41 14.53 18.10
CA GLU A 78 -4.08 15.26 19.33
C GLU A 78 -2.65 15.81 19.31
N ALA A 79 -1.71 15.17 18.60
CA ALA A 79 -0.35 15.69 18.42
C ALA A 79 -0.21 16.80 17.37
N HIS A 80 -1.32 17.22 16.74
CA HIS A 80 -1.36 18.29 15.72
C HIS A 80 -1.63 19.68 16.30
N GLU A 81 -1.53 19.86 17.62
CA GLU A 81 -1.63 21.18 18.22
C GLU A 81 -0.56 22.12 17.60
N THR A 82 -1.06 23.12 16.88
CA THR A 82 -0.26 24.24 16.36
C THR A 82 0.68 24.76 17.45
N ALA A 83 1.93 25.09 17.06
CA ALA A 83 3.01 25.50 17.94
C ALA A 83 2.50 26.30 19.15
N THR A 84 2.93 25.90 20.36
CA THR A 84 2.57 26.61 21.59
C THR A 84 2.83 28.11 21.39
N GLY A 85 1.91 28.98 21.84
CA GLY A 85 2.04 30.42 21.58
C GLY A 85 3.36 30.98 22.12
N ASP A 86 4.03 31.85 21.36
CA ASP A 86 5.31 32.49 21.74
C ASP A 86 5.27 33.09 23.16
N PHE A 87 6.01 32.48 24.09
CA PHE A 87 6.08 32.92 25.49
C PHE A 87 7.30 33.81 25.82
N GLY A 88 8.12 34.28 24.85
CA GLY A 88 9.21 35.21 25.17
C GLY A 88 10.33 35.42 24.14
N THR A 89 11.28 36.31 24.47
CA THR A 89 12.30 36.82 23.53
C THR A 89 13.55 35.96 23.37
N GLY A 90 13.51 34.66 23.68
CA GLY A 90 14.71 33.82 23.78
C GLY A 90 14.47 32.35 23.49
N CYS A 91 14.22 31.98 22.23
CA CYS A 91 13.94 30.59 21.84
C CYS A 91 15.18 29.67 21.82
N LEU A 92 16.38 30.19 22.12
CA LEU A 92 17.63 29.42 22.03
C LEU A 92 17.84 28.41 23.18
N ASP A 93 17.16 28.57 24.31
CA ASP A 93 17.31 27.72 25.49
C ASP A 93 16.04 26.92 25.85
N GLY A 94 15.05 26.90 24.94
CA GLY A 94 13.79 26.16 25.15
C GLY A 94 12.81 26.83 26.13
N THR A 95 13.14 28.01 26.67
CA THR A 95 12.28 28.69 27.68
C THR A 95 10.90 29.07 27.13
N CYS A 96 10.76 29.22 25.81
CA CYS A 96 9.51 29.63 25.17
C CYS A 96 8.64 28.45 24.68
N HIS A 97 9.23 27.28 24.48
CA HIS A 97 8.58 26.08 23.91
C HIS A 97 9.18 24.83 24.56
N THR A 98 8.97 24.66 25.87
CA THR A 98 9.69 23.64 26.65
C THR A 98 9.34 22.23 26.20
N ASP A 99 8.08 21.97 25.87
CA ASP A 99 7.64 20.65 25.42
C ASP A 99 8.24 20.31 24.05
N GLU A 100 8.16 21.23 23.08
CA GLU A 100 8.77 21.06 21.76
C GLU A 100 10.29 20.93 21.84
N PHE A 101 10.94 21.72 22.70
CA PHE A 101 12.39 21.65 22.92
C PHE A 101 12.81 20.31 23.55
N ASP A 102 12.03 19.80 24.51
CA ASP A 102 12.26 18.50 25.13
C ASP A 102 12.08 17.37 24.11
N TYR A 103 11.04 17.42 23.27
CA TYR A 103 10.87 16.46 22.17
C TYR A 103 11.99 16.55 21.13
N PHE A 104 12.41 17.76 20.77
CA PHE A 104 13.54 17.97 19.89
C PHE A 104 14.82 17.34 20.47
N ASN A 105 15.05 17.48 21.78
CA ASN A 105 16.17 16.88 22.50
C ASN A 105 16.16 15.35 22.52
N MET A 106 15.05 14.71 22.17
CA MET A 106 14.95 13.25 22.02
C MET A 106 15.33 12.78 20.61
N THR A 107 15.36 13.68 19.63
CA THR A 107 15.67 13.33 18.24
C THR A 107 17.16 13.11 18.00
N ALA A 108 17.49 12.46 16.88
CA ALA A 108 18.86 12.47 16.39
C ALA A 108 19.34 13.90 16.07
N HIS A 109 18.46 14.82 15.66
CA HIS A 109 18.78 16.20 15.28
C HIS A 109 19.42 17.00 16.41
N SER A 110 18.91 16.90 17.63
CA SER A 110 19.53 17.50 18.82
C SER A 110 20.81 16.78 19.25
N GLY A 111 20.84 15.45 19.07
CA GLY A 111 21.98 14.58 19.35
C GLY A 111 23.19 14.78 18.43
N TYR A 112 23.04 15.50 17.30
CA TYR A 112 24.15 15.99 16.48
C TYR A 112 24.93 17.13 17.17
N LEU A 113 25.27 16.94 18.44
CA LEU A 113 26.19 17.78 19.19
C LEU A 113 27.55 17.77 18.49
N VAL A 114 27.86 18.89 17.84
CA VAL A 114 29.19 19.11 17.30
C VAL A 114 30.11 19.49 18.45
N TYR A 115 31.00 18.58 18.84
CA TYR A 115 32.05 18.92 19.78
C TYR A 115 33.20 19.59 19.02
N LEU A 116 33.44 20.86 19.32
CA LEU A 116 34.64 21.56 18.87
C LEU A 116 35.72 21.41 19.94
N ASN A 117 36.75 20.64 19.61
CA ASN A 117 37.95 20.58 20.42
C ASN A 117 38.86 21.75 20.03
N GLU A 118 38.78 22.85 20.76
CA GLU A 118 39.60 24.06 20.51
C GLU A 118 41.10 23.77 20.58
N SER A 119 41.53 22.79 21.38
CA SER A 119 42.95 22.45 21.54
C SER A 119 43.54 21.71 20.35
N THR A 120 42.73 20.92 19.64
CA THR A 120 43.15 20.19 18.43
C THR A 120 42.66 20.82 17.14
N GLY A 121 41.72 21.77 17.23
CA GLY A 121 41.02 22.30 16.07
C GLY A 121 40.19 21.23 15.36
N ASN A 122 39.66 20.24 16.09
CA ASN A 122 38.83 19.19 15.51
C ASN A 122 37.36 19.40 15.83
N VAL A 123 36.53 19.05 14.85
CA VAL A 123 35.08 19.13 14.86
C VAL A 123 34.57 17.69 14.79
N THR A 124 33.83 17.24 15.80
CA THR A 124 33.23 15.91 15.81
C THR A 124 31.75 16.04 15.54
N VAL A 125 31.27 15.50 14.41
CA VAL A 125 29.85 15.42 14.08
C VAL A 125 29.35 14.01 14.37
N ASN A 126 28.23 13.89 15.08
CA ASN A 126 27.57 12.62 15.39
C ASN A 126 28.43 11.63 16.19
N GLY A 127 29.38 12.10 17.02
CA GLY A 127 30.28 11.24 17.80
C GLY A 127 31.17 10.26 17.00
N GLN A 128 31.13 10.30 15.67
CA GLN A 128 31.66 9.24 14.80
C GLN A 128 32.68 9.76 13.77
N ARG A 129 32.60 11.04 13.38
CA ARG A 129 33.50 11.62 12.36
C ARG A 129 34.21 12.84 12.93
N GLU A 130 35.44 12.62 13.40
CA GLU A 130 36.37 13.70 13.70
C GLU A 130 36.93 14.26 12.39
N ARG A 131 36.74 15.56 12.16
CA ARG A 131 37.30 16.31 11.04
C ARG A 131 38.15 17.43 11.60
N THR A 132 39.25 17.76 10.93
CA THR A 132 39.95 19.01 11.24
C THR A 132 39.04 20.18 10.87
N TYR A 133 39.18 21.31 11.55
CA TYR A 133 38.44 22.54 11.27
C TYR A 133 38.62 22.99 9.82
N ALA A 134 39.81 22.80 9.26
CA ALA A 134 40.10 23.07 7.84
C ALA A 134 39.33 22.15 6.87
N ALA A 135 38.96 20.94 7.30
CA ALA A 135 38.16 20.01 6.53
C ALA A 135 36.64 20.18 6.75
N PHE A 136 36.22 20.85 7.83
CA PHE A 136 34.84 21.26 8.08
C PHE A 136 34.54 22.54 7.28
N ASN A 137 34.29 22.35 5.98
CA ASN A 137 34.08 23.45 5.04
C ASN A 137 32.63 23.99 5.07
N ALA A 138 32.35 25.02 4.26
CA ALA A 138 31.02 25.58 4.10
C ALA A 138 29.93 24.53 3.79
N THR A 139 30.24 23.48 3.05
CA THR A 139 29.28 22.41 2.72
C THR A 139 28.87 21.62 3.95
N CYS A 140 29.82 21.25 4.83
CA CYS A 140 29.47 20.60 6.10
C CYS A 140 28.77 21.56 7.05
N ALA A 141 29.24 22.81 7.10
CA ALA A 141 28.71 23.81 8.03
C ALA A 141 27.27 24.21 7.71
N GLN A 142 26.85 24.19 6.44
CA GLN A 142 25.48 24.51 6.02
C GLN A 142 24.41 23.71 6.78
N CYS A 143 24.76 22.52 7.28
CA CYS A 143 23.83 21.61 7.96
C CYS A 143 24.16 21.30 9.40
N HIS A 144 25.29 21.78 9.87
CA HIS A 144 25.81 21.45 11.18
C HIS A 144 26.26 22.70 11.96
N ALA A 145 26.05 23.91 11.43
CA ALA A 145 26.35 25.16 12.10
C ALA A 145 25.42 26.30 11.63
N LEU A 146 25.05 27.18 12.55
CA LEU A 146 24.31 28.40 12.23
C LEU A 146 25.27 29.55 11.89
N ASN A 147 24.92 30.35 10.89
CA ASN A 147 25.61 31.59 10.52
C ASN A 147 27.14 31.43 10.34
N TRP A 148 27.54 30.30 9.74
CA TRP A 148 28.95 30.01 9.47
C TRP A 148 29.55 31.01 8.48
N ASN A 149 30.49 31.84 8.94
CA ASN A 149 31.04 32.94 8.16
C ASN A 149 32.12 32.55 7.12
N ASN A 150 32.47 31.27 7.03
CA ASN A 150 33.48 30.71 6.11
C ASN A 150 34.86 31.43 6.12
N ALA A 151 35.24 32.06 7.23
CA ALA A 151 36.54 32.71 7.37
C ALA A 151 37.70 31.69 7.43
N THR A 152 38.94 32.18 7.45
CA THR A 152 40.09 31.37 7.90
C THR A 152 40.15 31.54 9.42
N TYR A 153 40.28 30.42 10.15
CA TYR A 153 40.15 30.36 11.62
C TYR A 153 40.67 31.61 12.36
N PRO A 154 39.90 32.14 13.34
CA PRO A 154 38.63 31.62 13.84
C PRO A 154 37.41 32.04 12.99
N ASN A 155 36.55 31.08 12.65
CA ASN A 155 35.27 31.35 11.99
C ASN A 155 34.25 31.66 13.07
N THR A 156 33.33 32.57 12.78
CA THR A 156 32.19 32.83 13.66
C THR A 156 31.03 31.96 13.23
N HIS A 157 30.32 31.44 14.22
CA HIS A 157 29.06 30.72 14.08
C HIS A 157 28.21 31.05 15.30
N ASP A 158 26.89 30.99 15.16
CA ASP A 158 25.97 31.31 16.25
C ASP A 158 25.58 30.07 17.05
N GLY A 159 25.84 28.88 16.51
CA GLY A 159 25.58 27.61 17.15
C GLY A 159 26.04 26.44 16.29
N PHE A 160 26.09 25.26 16.89
CA PHE A 160 26.37 24.00 16.22
C PHE A 160 25.14 23.09 16.24
N GLY A 161 25.10 22.16 15.28
CA GLY A 161 24.00 21.22 15.10
C GLY A 161 22.80 21.84 14.38
N SER A 162 21.85 20.99 14.00
CA SER A 162 20.51 21.44 13.65
C SER A 162 19.82 21.91 14.93
N ASN A 163 19.13 23.04 14.89
CA ASN A 163 18.36 23.55 16.02
C ASN A 163 17.15 24.34 15.52
N CYS A 164 16.39 24.94 16.42
CA CYS A 164 15.18 25.70 16.11
C CYS A 164 15.42 26.74 15.00
N LEU A 165 16.55 27.46 15.04
CA LEU A 165 16.86 28.51 14.05
C LEU A 165 17.31 27.96 12.69
N THR A 166 17.54 26.65 12.57
CA THR A 166 17.78 26.00 11.28
C THR A 166 16.50 25.95 10.45
N CYS A 167 15.35 25.82 11.09
CA CYS A 167 14.06 25.62 10.42
C CYS A 167 13.07 26.77 10.64
N HIS A 168 13.26 27.57 11.70
CA HIS A 168 12.42 28.70 12.05
C HIS A 168 13.19 30.02 11.92
N ASP A 169 12.56 31.02 11.32
CA ASP A 169 13.08 32.38 11.37
C ASP A 169 12.71 33.03 12.72
N THR A 170 13.69 33.67 13.36
CA THR A 170 13.47 34.53 14.54
C THR A 170 12.52 35.71 14.31
N SER A 171 12.30 36.10 13.04
CA SER A 171 11.52 37.27 12.68
C SER A 171 10.03 36.99 12.46
N THR A 172 9.66 35.73 12.24
CA THR A 172 8.28 35.32 11.95
C THR A 172 7.89 34.09 12.77
N PRO A 173 6.79 34.13 13.54
CA PRO A 173 6.32 32.98 14.32
C PRO A 173 5.66 31.88 13.46
N TYR A 174 5.89 31.89 12.14
CA TYR A 174 5.28 30.93 11.23
C TYR A 174 6.20 29.71 11.10
N TYR A 175 5.64 28.54 11.37
CA TYR A 175 6.25 27.29 10.94
C TYR A 175 6.03 27.15 9.43
N THR A 176 6.99 26.57 8.73
CA THR A 176 6.84 26.22 7.32
C THR A 176 6.77 24.71 7.20
N VAL A 177 5.85 24.24 6.37
CA VAL A 177 5.76 22.83 5.98
C VAL A 177 6.49 22.58 4.66
N ASP A 178 7.24 23.56 4.16
CA ASP A 178 8.02 23.42 2.94
C ASP A 178 9.13 22.35 3.12
N GLY A 179 9.15 21.40 2.19
CA GLY A 179 10.19 20.38 2.12
C GLY A 179 11.59 20.97 1.89
N GLU A 180 11.73 22.16 1.29
CA GLU A 180 13.02 22.81 1.02
C GLU A 180 13.85 23.06 2.28
N ASN A 181 13.21 23.32 3.42
CA ASN A 181 13.90 23.49 4.69
C ASN A 181 14.59 22.21 5.16
N CYS A 182 13.94 21.07 4.96
CA CYS A 182 14.54 19.76 5.23
C CYS A 182 15.60 19.45 4.17
N ALA A 183 15.28 19.77 2.92
CA ALA A 183 16.07 19.48 1.75
C ALA A 183 17.49 20.05 1.81
N THR A 184 17.65 21.24 2.38
CA THR A 184 18.94 21.92 2.53
C THR A 184 20.01 21.01 3.14
N CYS A 185 19.59 20.07 3.99
CA CYS A 185 20.48 19.15 4.70
C CYS A 185 20.31 17.67 4.40
N HIS A 186 19.20 17.31 3.78
CA HIS A 186 18.94 15.96 3.29
C HIS A 186 19.25 15.83 1.80
N ILE A 187 20.34 16.45 1.34
CA ILE A 187 20.85 16.32 -0.03
C ILE A 187 21.73 15.06 -0.08
N HIS A 188 21.11 13.91 -0.31
CA HIS A 188 21.82 12.66 -0.55
C HIS A 188 21.80 12.32 -2.03
N SER A 189 22.97 12.15 -2.63
CA SER A 189 23.06 11.60 -3.98
C SER A 189 22.43 10.20 -3.99
N GLY A 190 21.50 9.94 -4.91
CA GLY A 190 20.90 8.62 -5.09
C GLY A 190 19.59 8.42 -4.33
N HIS A 191 18.65 9.37 -4.45
CA HIS A 191 17.23 9.25 -4.08
C HIS A 191 16.93 9.05 -2.57
N GLY A 192 17.93 9.17 -1.70
CA GLY A 192 17.79 8.94 -0.25
C GLY A 192 17.24 10.12 0.57
N GLY A 193 16.84 11.22 -0.09
CA GLY A 193 16.45 12.48 0.55
C GLY A 193 15.66 13.35 -0.42
N LEU A 194 16.02 14.63 -0.55
CA LEU A 194 15.30 15.58 -1.42
C LEU A 194 15.14 15.05 -2.85
N ASP A 195 16.22 14.57 -3.46
CA ASP A 195 16.19 14.13 -4.86
C ASP A 195 15.11 13.05 -5.09
N GLY A 196 15.02 12.09 -4.17
CA GLY A 196 14.00 11.04 -4.24
C GLY A 196 12.59 11.59 -4.01
N TYR A 197 12.43 12.48 -3.04
CA TYR A 197 11.16 13.14 -2.79
C TYR A 197 10.68 13.95 -4.01
N THR A 198 11.53 14.76 -4.63
CA THR A 198 11.15 15.59 -5.79
C THR A 198 10.72 14.78 -7.01
N GLU A 199 11.19 13.53 -7.10
CA GLU A 199 10.80 12.59 -8.16
C GLU A 199 9.53 11.79 -7.80
N SER A 200 9.09 11.84 -6.54
CA SER A 200 7.93 11.10 -6.06
C SER A 200 6.60 11.73 -6.50
N ALA A 201 5.55 10.92 -6.45
CA ALA A 201 4.18 11.43 -6.60
C ALA A 201 3.77 12.36 -5.45
N HIS A 202 4.36 12.22 -4.25
CA HIS A 202 4.08 13.11 -3.11
C HIS A 202 4.45 14.56 -3.42
N ALA A 203 5.59 14.81 -4.08
CA ALA A 203 5.98 16.16 -4.47
C ALA A 203 5.03 16.80 -5.49
N ASN A 204 4.24 15.99 -6.21
CA ASN A 204 3.30 16.43 -7.22
C ASN A 204 1.83 16.30 -6.79
N SER A 205 1.55 15.83 -5.56
CA SER A 205 0.20 15.49 -5.10
C SER A 205 -0.79 16.64 -5.32
N LEU A 206 -0.41 17.85 -4.94
CA LEU A 206 -1.29 19.01 -5.06
C LEU A 206 -1.45 19.48 -6.52
N THR A 207 -0.42 19.30 -7.35
CA THR A 207 -0.51 19.53 -8.80
C THR A 207 -1.53 18.59 -9.43
N ASP A 208 -1.47 17.31 -9.10
CA ASP A 208 -2.39 16.28 -9.60
C ASP A 208 -3.81 16.53 -9.12
N LEU A 209 -3.98 16.91 -7.84
CA LEU A 209 -5.29 17.26 -7.29
C LEU A 209 -5.90 18.46 -8.02
N ARG A 210 -5.15 19.56 -8.19
CA ARG A 210 -5.63 20.78 -8.86
C ARG A 210 -5.98 20.56 -10.32
N ALA A 211 -5.39 19.56 -10.98
CA ALA A 211 -5.74 19.18 -12.34
C ALA A 211 -7.09 18.43 -12.43
N ASN A 212 -7.61 17.90 -11.31
CA ASN A 212 -8.84 17.13 -11.27
C ASN A 212 -10.07 18.04 -11.06
N PRO A 213 -11.06 18.06 -11.97
CA PRO A 213 -12.26 18.88 -11.82
C PRO A 213 -13.18 18.45 -10.66
N ALA A 214 -12.98 17.27 -10.09
CA ALA A 214 -13.68 16.77 -8.92
C ALA A 214 -12.96 17.09 -7.60
N ALA A 215 -11.84 17.82 -7.63
CA ALA A 215 -11.09 18.20 -6.43
C ALA A 215 -11.95 19.04 -5.47
N GLY A 216 -11.86 18.71 -4.19
CA GLY A 216 -12.51 19.46 -3.11
C GLY A 216 -11.71 19.37 -1.82
N ALA A 217 -12.16 20.08 -0.79
CA ALA A 217 -11.44 20.19 0.48
C ALA A 217 -11.20 18.84 1.17
N ALA A 218 -12.12 17.89 1.03
CA ALA A 218 -11.96 16.53 1.56
C ALA A 218 -10.73 15.79 0.98
N CYS A 219 -10.24 16.19 -0.19
CA CYS A 219 -9.04 15.61 -0.80
C CYS A 219 -7.75 16.15 -0.19
N MET A 220 -7.77 17.33 0.44
CA MET A 220 -6.55 17.99 0.91
C MET A 220 -5.85 17.22 2.01
N HIS A 221 -6.60 16.43 2.79
CA HIS A 221 -6.06 15.60 3.87
C HIS A 221 -4.87 14.72 3.44
N CYS A 222 -4.89 14.21 2.22
CA CYS A 222 -3.84 13.33 1.70
C CYS A 222 -3.06 13.91 0.52
N MET A 223 -3.37 15.15 0.13
CA MET A 223 -2.77 15.77 -1.04
C MET A 223 -1.98 17.04 -0.70
N SER A 224 -2.08 17.56 0.53
CA SER A 224 -1.24 18.66 1.03
C SER A 224 -0.67 18.36 2.41
N ALA A 225 0.49 18.96 2.71
CA ALA A 225 1.10 18.84 4.04
C ALA A 225 0.23 19.49 5.12
N GLU A 226 -0.40 20.63 4.81
CA GLU A 226 -1.27 21.36 5.72
C GLU A 226 -2.53 20.56 6.04
N GLY A 227 -3.19 19.94 5.05
CA GLY A 227 -4.37 19.11 5.28
C GLY A 227 -4.06 17.79 5.97
N PHE A 228 -2.84 17.27 5.78
CA PHE A 228 -2.36 16.11 6.52
C PHE A 228 -2.16 16.44 8.01
N ILE A 229 -1.47 17.56 8.28
CA ILE A 229 -1.11 17.98 9.64
C ILE A 229 -2.31 18.58 10.38
N ASP A 230 -3.17 19.35 9.72
CA ASP A 230 -4.37 19.94 10.32
C ASP A 230 -5.59 19.30 9.66
N GLN A 231 -6.23 18.36 10.33
CA GLN A 231 -7.38 17.64 9.78
C GLN A 231 -8.73 18.35 10.05
N GLU A 232 -8.73 19.43 10.83
CA GLU A 232 -9.95 20.12 11.25
C GLU A 232 -10.26 21.35 10.39
N SER A 233 -9.27 21.86 9.67
CA SER A 233 -9.41 23.02 8.79
C SER A 233 -9.97 22.66 7.41
N ASP A 234 -10.74 23.60 6.85
CA ASP A 234 -11.30 23.51 5.50
C ASP A 234 -10.31 24.13 4.50
N PHE A 235 -9.55 23.29 3.80
CA PHE A 235 -8.54 23.71 2.83
C PHE A 235 -9.11 23.72 1.41
N ASP A 236 -9.07 24.87 0.75
CA ASP A 236 -9.44 24.98 -0.66
C ASP A 236 -8.26 24.53 -1.55
N PRO A 237 -8.39 23.46 -2.37
CA PRO A 237 -7.30 23.03 -3.25
C PRO A 237 -6.87 24.09 -4.27
N THR A 238 -7.71 25.10 -4.53
CA THR A 238 -7.38 26.21 -5.45
C THR A 238 -6.49 27.28 -4.83
N ASP A 239 -6.35 27.31 -3.49
CA ASP A 239 -5.43 28.21 -2.82
C ASP A 239 -3.99 27.80 -3.12
N THR A 240 -3.18 28.74 -3.60
CA THR A 240 -1.80 28.51 -4.01
C THR A 240 -0.82 28.47 -2.85
N ASP A 241 -1.25 28.85 -1.65
CA ASP A 241 -0.38 28.98 -0.48
C ASP A 241 -0.12 27.64 0.22
N PHE A 242 -0.78 26.56 -0.22
CA PHE A 242 -0.57 25.21 0.31
C PHE A 242 0.53 24.43 -0.41
N SER A 243 1.19 23.58 0.36
CA SER A 243 2.28 22.72 -0.08
C SER A 243 1.75 21.34 -0.46
N PRO A 244 2.38 20.62 -1.40
CA PRO A 244 2.11 19.19 -1.61
C PRO A 244 2.49 18.39 -0.35
N ILE A 245 2.34 17.07 -0.37
CA ILE A 245 2.82 16.22 0.73
C ILE A 245 4.34 16.33 0.81
N THR A 246 4.86 16.97 1.85
CA THR A 246 6.30 17.24 2.08
C THR A 246 6.82 16.47 3.29
N CYS A 247 8.12 16.61 3.61
CA CYS A 247 8.74 15.92 4.74
C CYS A 247 8.00 16.14 6.08
N PRO A 248 7.55 17.35 6.45
CA PRO A 248 6.82 17.58 7.69
C PRO A 248 5.46 16.88 7.80
N ALA A 249 4.86 16.45 6.68
CA ALA A 249 3.67 15.60 6.71
C ALA A 249 4.00 14.24 7.32
N CYS A 250 5.11 13.63 6.91
CA CYS A 250 5.53 12.33 7.41
C CYS A 250 6.31 12.40 8.73
N HIS A 251 7.12 13.45 8.91
CA HIS A 251 8.07 13.58 10.02
C HIS A 251 7.65 14.67 11.01
N SER A 252 7.83 14.40 12.30
CA SER A 252 7.67 15.34 13.39
C SER A 252 8.92 15.39 14.26
N VAL A 253 9.62 16.52 14.19
CA VAL A 253 10.93 16.72 14.82
C VAL A 253 10.86 17.30 16.24
N HIS A 254 9.66 17.62 16.72
CA HIS A 254 9.44 18.15 18.07
C HIS A 254 8.00 17.88 18.60
N SER A 255 7.53 16.63 18.52
CA SER A 255 6.29 16.17 19.15
C SER A 255 6.50 14.85 19.89
N GLU A 256 5.44 14.27 20.47
CA GLU A 256 5.50 12.93 21.07
C GLU A 256 5.99 11.84 20.11
N PHE A 257 5.83 12.04 18.79
CA PHE A 257 6.32 11.14 17.75
C PHE A 257 7.83 11.24 17.52
N SER A 258 8.48 12.31 18.00
CA SER A 258 9.93 12.53 17.86
C SER A 258 10.79 11.49 18.59
N ALA A 259 10.18 10.72 19.50
CA ALA A 259 10.85 9.64 20.21
C ALA A 259 11.17 8.43 19.32
N ASN A 260 10.47 8.25 18.19
CA ASN A 260 10.79 7.14 17.29
C ASN A 260 12.05 7.49 16.44
N PRO A 261 12.89 6.49 16.08
CA PRO A 261 14.18 6.75 15.43
C PRO A 261 14.09 7.53 14.11
N SER A 262 12.96 7.40 13.40
CA SER A 262 12.71 8.02 12.11
C SER A 262 11.88 9.31 12.20
N GLN A 263 11.49 9.72 13.41
CA GLN A 263 10.59 10.83 13.71
C GLN A 263 9.26 10.80 12.92
N ILE A 264 8.72 9.63 12.58
CA ILE A 264 7.49 9.52 11.78
C ILE A 264 6.23 9.82 12.61
N ARG A 265 5.20 10.42 12.01
CA ARG A 265 3.92 10.76 12.68
C ARG A 265 2.95 9.58 12.87
N ALA A 266 3.49 8.41 13.18
CA ALA A 266 2.73 7.19 13.44
C ALA A 266 3.57 6.24 14.32
N GLU A 267 2.98 5.13 14.75
CA GLU A 267 3.73 4.12 15.54
C GLU A 267 4.73 3.36 14.67
N ASN A 268 4.42 3.15 13.39
CA ASN A 268 5.25 2.50 12.38
C ASN A 268 4.99 3.08 10.97
N ALA A 269 5.81 2.72 9.98
CA ALA A 269 5.69 3.34 8.66
C ALA A 269 4.44 2.86 7.91
N THR A 270 4.00 1.64 8.15
CA THR A 270 2.76 1.10 7.57
C THR A 270 1.54 1.90 7.99
N GLU A 271 1.41 2.20 9.28
CA GLU A 271 0.32 3.05 9.78
C GLU A 271 0.38 4.44 9.18
N LEU A 272 1.58 5.03 9.04
CA LEU A 272 1.76 6.32 8.37
C LEU A 272 1.26 6.28 6.92
N CYS A 273 1.66 5.27 6.14
CA CYS A 273 1.18 5.09 4.77
C CYS A 273 -0.35 4.86 4.72
N GLY A 274 -0.87 4.08 5.68
CA GLY A 274 -2.28 3.75 5.83
C GLY A 274 -3.18 4.92 6.23
N ILE A 275 -2.64 6.06 6.64
CA ILE A 275 -3.46 7.28 6.83
C ILE A 275 -4.07 7.72 5.49
N CYS A 276 -3.31 7.59 4.40
CA CYS A 276 -3.72 8.09 3.09
C CYS A 276 -4.00 7.02 2.04
N HIS A 277 -3.32 5.88 2.09
CA HIS A 277 -3.52 4.80 1.11
C HIS A 277 -4.63 3.83 1.55
N VAL A 278 -5.83 4.38 1.78
CA VAL A 278 -7.03 3.65 2.25
C VAL A 278 -8.29 4.02 1.47
N GLY A 279 -9.36 3.25 1.64
CA GLY A 279 -10.65 3.51 1.02
C GLY A 279 -10.73 3.09 -0.44
N ASP A 280 -11.83 3.42 -1.12
CA ASP A 280 -12.21 2.71 -2.35
C ASP A 280 -11.35 3.04 -3.59
N HIS A 281 -10.64 4.17 -3.60
CA HIS A 281 -9.89 4.63 -4.79
C HIS A 281 -8.37 4.46 -4.70
N HIS A 282 -7.88 3.95 -3.56
CA HIS A 282 -6.49 3.52 -3.36
C HIS A 282 -6.44 2.64 -2.10
N PRO A 283 -7.08 1.45 -2.11
CA PRO A 283 -7.27 0.62 -0.91
C PRO A 283 -6.00 -0.10 -0.45
N SER A 284 -4.80 0.41 -0.75
CA SER A 284 -3.57 -0.36 -0.64
C SER A 284 -3.26 -0.85 0.76
N TYR A 285 -3.47 -0.03 1.77
CA TYR A 285 -3.37 -0.48 3.15
C TYR A 285 -4.39 -1.58 3.44
N THR A 286 -5.67 -1.36 3.12
CA THR A 286 -6.73 -2.35 3.37
C THR A 286 -6.48 -3.69 2.68
N VAL A 287 -6.03 -3.67 1.42
CA VAL A 287 -5.71 -4.88 0.63
C VAL A 287 -4.43 -5.56 1.12
N TRP A 288 -3.44 -4.80 1.56
CA TRP A 288 -2.20 -5.36 2.13
C TRP A 288 -2.45 -6.05 3.48
N ARG A 289 -3.37 -5.53 4.30
CA ARG A 289 -3.72 -6.12 5.60
C ARG A 289 -4.24 -7.55 5.42
N GLY A 290 -3.61 -8.50 6.11
CA GLY A 290 -3.91 -9.93 6.00
C GLY A 290 -3.06 -10.67 4.95
N GLY A 291 -2.40 -9.93 4.06
CA GLY A 291 -1.46 -10.47 3.09
C GLY A 291 -0.23 -11.10 3.74
N ALA A 292 0.47 -11.94 2.99
CA ALA A 292 1.62 -12.69 3.52
C ALA A 292 2.74 -11.79 4.07
N HIS A 293 2.91 -10.59 3.51
CA HIS A 293 3.89 -9.60 3.97
C HIS A 293 3.43 -8.92 5.27
N ASP A 294 2.16 -8.52 5.41
CA ASP A 294 1.60 -8.01 6.68
C ASP A 294 1.73 -9.05 7.79
N LEU A 295 1.37 -10.30 7.51
CA LEU A 295 1.49 -11.40 8.48
C LEU A 295 2.94 -11.71 8.88
N ALA A 296 3.90 -11.27 8.08
CA ALA A 296 5.33 -11.39 8.33
C ALA A 296 5.95 -10.10 8.91
N ASP A 297 5.13 -9.09 9.25
CA ASP A 297 5.56 -7.80 9.80
C ASP A 297 6.48 -7.02 8.84
N VAL A 298 6.25 -7.15 7.52
CA VAL A 298 6.96 -6.42 6.47
C VAL A 298 6.19 -5.13 6.17
N GLU A 299 6.80 -3.99 6.47
CA GLU A 299 6.18 -2.67 6.33
C GLU A 299 6.13 -2.18 4.88
N CYS A 300 5.25 -1.23 4.59
CA CYS A 300 5.15 -0.60 3.27
C CYS A 300 6.52 -0.07 2.79
N THR A 301 7.30 0.50 3.70
CA THR A 301 8.62 1.09 3.40
C THR A 301 9.72 0.06 3.19
N ASP A 302 9.53 -1.19 3.60
CA ASP A 302 10.51 -2.25 3.34
C ASP A 302 10.56 -2.65 1.86
N CYS A 303 9.50 -2.33 1.10
CA CYS A 303 9.47 -2.47 -0.35
C CYS A 303 9.59 -1.13 -1.06
N HIS A 304 8.71 -0.17 -0.74
CA HIS A 304 8.63 1.12 -1.44
C HIS A 304 9.75 2.08 -1.03
N GLY A 305 10.21 1.99 0.21
CA GLY A 305 11.26 2.83 0.76
C GLY A 305 12.63 2.17 0.74
N PHE A 306 12.78 0.96 0.20
CA PHE A 306 14.05 0.25 0.28
C PHE A 306 15.02 0.67 -0.83
N ARG A 307 16.28 0.88 -0.44
CA ARG A 307 17.40 1.03 -1.36
C ARG A 307 18.72 0.67 -0.68
N LEU A 308 19.60 0.01 -1.44
CA LEU A 308 20.99 -0.18 -1.03
C LEU A 308 21.82 1.07 -1.34
N GLY A 309 22.06 1.89 -0.32
CA GLY A 309 22.99 3.01 -0.40
C GLY A 309 24.45 2.56 -0.33
N SER A 310 25.36 3.43 -0.80
CA SER A 310 26.82 3.21 -0.71
C SER A 310 27.36 3.11 0.73
N HIS A 311 26.52 3.42 1.72
CA HIS A 311 26.83 3.39 3.15
C HIS A 311 25.91 2.46 3.95
N GLY A 312 25.22 1.53 3.28
CA GLY A 312 24.21 0.65 3.87
C GLY A 312 22.80 0.98 3.38
N PRO A 313 21.77 0.29 3.90
CA PRO A 313 20.38 0.58 3.57
C PRO A 313 20.05 2.05 3.84
N THR A 314 19.48 2.72 2.86
CA THR A 314 18.98 4.09 2.96
C THR A 314 17.56 4.13 2.46
N MET A 315 16.73 4.99 3.05
CA MET A 315 15.34 5.08 2.63
C MET A 315 15.20 5.79 1.27
N ASN A 316 14.64 5.10 0.28
CA ASN A 316 14.26 5.64 -1.02
C ASN A 316 12.99 6.49 -0.88
N HIS A 317 13.13 7.80 -1.03
CA HIS A 317 11.98 8.72 -0.92
C HIS A 317 11.21 8.89 -2.24
N THR A 318 11.55 8.16 -3.30
CA THR A 318 10.69 8.07 -4.50
C THR A 318 9.44 7.24 -4.24
N PHE A 319 9.46 6.39 -3.20
CA PHE A 319 8.43 5.39 -2.88
C PHE A 319 8.10 4.42 -4.03
N THR A 320 8.98 4.35 -5.04
CA THR A 320 8.85 3.41 -6.14
C THR A 320 9.53 2.11 -5.75
N VAL A 321 8.86 0.98 -6.01
CA VAL A 321 9.45 -0.34 -5.78
C VAL A 321 10.54 -0.59 -6.83
N GLU A 322 11.81 -0.51 -6.41
CA GLU A 322 12.93 -1.01 -7.19
C GLU A 322 12.99 -2.53 -7.00
N THR A 323 12.27 -3.31 -7.82
CA THR A 323 12.07 -4.76 -7.61
C THR A 323 13.37 -5.55 -7.46
N ALA A 324 14.43 -5.16 -8.18
CA ALA A 324 15.74 -5.77 -8.04
C ALA A 324 16.37 -5.57 -6.66
N ASP A 325 16.05 -4.47 -5.97
CA ASP A 325 16.55 -4.15 -4.64
C ASP A 325 15.58 -4.65 -3.56
N ALA A 326 14.27 -4.40 -3.70
CA ALA A 326 13.24 -4.74 -2.73
C ALA A 326 12.96 -6.25 -2.66
N CYS A 327 12.77 -6.92 -3.80
CA CYS A 327 12.63 -8.38 -3.83
C CYS A 327 14.01 -9.06 -3.76
N GLY A 328 15.07 -8.31 -4.08
CA GLY A 328 16.45 -8.76 -4.06
C GLY A 328 17.21 -8.39 -2.79
N GLN A 329 16.52 -8.18 -1.67
CA GLN A 329 17.12 -8.01 -0.33
C GLN A 329 17.91 -9.26 0.05
N SER A 330 19.12 -9.36 -0.50
CA SER A 330 20.02 -10.51 -0.48
C SER A 330 20.57 -10.85 0.89
N THR A 331 20.12 -10.18 1.95
CA THR A 331 20.62 -10.41 3.31
C THR A 331 19.53 -10.71 4.34
N GLU A 332 18.23 -10.50 4.05
CA GLU A 332 17.20 -10.56 5.10
C GLU A 332 15.92 -11.32 4.70
N CYS A 333 15.21 -10.94 3.62
CA CYS A 333 13.88 -11.52 3.34
C CYS A 333 13.90 -12.68 2.33
N HIS A 334 14.67 -12.57 1.25
CA HIS A 334 14.69 -13.52 0.14
C HIS A 334 16.11 -13.91 -0.31
N GLU A 335 17.07 -13.91 0.62
CA GLU A 335 18.47 -14.28 0.32
C GLU A 335 18.56 -15.62 -0.41
N GLY A 336 19.16 -15.61 -1.61
CA GLY A 336 19.33 -16.77 -2.47
C GLY A 336 18.09 -17.19 -3.26
N HIS A 337 17.00 -16.42 -3.18
CA HIS A 337 15.72 -16.66 -3.85
C HIS A 337 15.20 -15.42 -4.60
N GLU A 338 16.06 -14.45 -4.88
CA GLU A 338 15.70 -13.14 -5.45
C GLU A 338 15.04 -13.30 -6.84
N GLU A 339 15.64 -14.12 -7.72
CA GLU A 339 15.08 -14.42 -9.04
C GLU A 339 13.70 -15.12 -8.93
N TRP A 340 13.54 -16.01 -7.95
CA TRP A 340 12.25 -16.66 -7.70
C TRP A 340 11.21 -15.64 -7.23
N ALA A 341 11.56 -14.74 -6.32
CA ALA A 341 10.65 -13.74 -5.77
C ALA A 341 10.16 -12.77 -6.86
N VAL A 342 11.08 -12.28 -7.72
CA VAL A 342 10.72 -11.43 -8.87
C VAL A 342 9.81 -12.20 -9.85
N ASN A 343 10.13 -13.46 -10.17
CA ASN A 343 9.26 -14.28 -11.02
C ASN A 343 7.87 -14.51 -10.40
N GLN A 344 7.75 -14.63 -9.08
CA GLN A 344 6.44 -14.73 -8.42
C GLN A 344 5.64 -13.42 -8.50
N LEU A 345 6.30 -12.28 -8.31
CA LEU A 345 5.67 -10.97 -8.53
C LEU A 345 5.11 -10.88 -9.96
N GLU A 346 5.93 -11.15 -10.98
CA GLU A 346 5.51 -11.11 -12.38
C GLU A 346 4.38 -12.11 -12.70
N GLU A 347 4.43 -13.33 -12.16
CA GLU A 347 3.39 -14.35 -12.32
C GLU A 347 2.05 -13.89 -11.71
N ILE A 348 2.08 -13.33 -10.50
CA ILE A 348 0.89 -12.82 -9.81
C ILE A 348 0.27 -11.66 -10.61
N GLN A 349 1.08 -10.67 -10.98
CA GLN A 349 0.59 -9.48 -11.68
C GLN A 349 0.02 -9.84 -13.06
N SER A 350 0.68 -10.73 -13.81
CA SER A 350 0.19 -11.19 -15.10
C SER A 350 -1.13 -11.96 -14.96
N ALA A 351 -1.24 -12.85 -13.97
CA ALA A 351 -2.46 -13.63 -13.74
C ALA A 351 -3.63 -12.72 -13.30
N TYR A 352 -3.36 -11.68 -12.52
CA TYR A 352 -4.35 -10.68 -12.14
C TYR A 352 -4.85 -9.89 -13.37
N GLU A 353 -3.94 -9.37 -14.19
CA GLU A 353 -4.27 -8.60 -15.39
C GLU A 353 -5.08 -9.43 -16.40
N GLU A 354 -4.72 -10.68 -16.61
CA GLU A 354 -5.46 -11.61 -17.48
C GLU A 354 -6.88 -11.85 -16.95
N LEU A 355 -7.04 -12.10 -15.65
CA LEU A 355 -8.34 -12.35 -15.01
C LEU A 355 -9.26 -11.13 -15.09
N VAL A 356 -8.76 -9.93 -14.77
CA VAL A 356 -9.53 -8.69 -14.84
C VAL A 356 -9.94 -8.39 -16.28
N LEU A 357 -9.02 -8.54 -17.24
CA LEU A 357 -9.34 -8.33 -18.66
C LEU A 357 -10.42 -9.29 -19.15
N GLU A 358 -10.38 -10.56 -18.75
CA GLU A 358 -11.41 -11.54 -19.11
C GLU A 358 -12.77 -11.16 -18.52
N LEU A 359 -12.81 -10.80 -17.22
CA LEU A 359 -14.01 -10.35 -16.52
C LEU A 359 -14.61 -9.12 -17.20
N GLU A 360 -13.83 -8.07 -17.43
CA GLU A 360 -14.32 -6.81 -18.03
C GLU A 360 -14.79 -7.00 -19.47
N THR A 361 -14.09 -7.84 -20.25
CA THR A 361 -14.49 -8.17 -21.63
C THR A 361 -15.84 -8.88 -21.64
N GLU A 362 -16.02 -9.87 -20.78
CA GLU A 362 -17.27 -10.62 -20.65
C GLU A 362 -18.41 -9.75 -20.12
N ALA A 363 -18.15 -8.94 -19.08
CA ALA A 363 -19.10 -7.99 -18.50
C ALA A 363 -19.60 -6.98 -19.53
N THR A 364 -18.68 -6.36 -20.28
CA THR A 364 -19.00 -5.39 -21.34
C THR A 364 -19.85 -6.02 -22.44
N ALA A 365 -19.45 -7.20 -22.93
CA ALA A 365 -20.19 -7.90 -23.97
C ALA A 365 -21.59 -8.30 -23.50
N PHE A 366 -21.71 -8.74 -22.24
CA PHE A 366 -22.98 -9.17 -21.69
C PHE A 366 -23.92 -7.99 -21.35
N ALA A 367 -23.40 -6.90 -20.79
CA ALA A 367 -24.15 -5.66 -20.54
C ALA A 367 -24.85 -5.17 -21.81
N ALA A 368 -24.14 -5.11 -22.94
CA ALA A 368 -24.71 -4.69 -24.22
C ALA A 368 -25.91 -5.55 -24.67
N ILE A 369 -25.88 -6.86 -24.38
CA ILE A 369 -26.99 -7.78 -24.67
C ILE A 369 -28.19 -7.48 -23.77
N VAL A 370 -27.95 -7.29 -22.47
CA VAL A 370 -28.98 -7.05 -21.46
C VAL A 370 -29.63 -5.68 -21.68
N GLU A 371 -28.86 -4.65 -21.96
CA GLU A 371 -29.34 -3.30 -22.30
C GLU A 371 -30.22 -3.32 -23.57
N ALA A 372 -29.77 -4.01 -24.63
CA ALA A 372 -30.53 -4.13 -25.86
C ALA A 372 -31.88 -4.82 -25.62
N TYR A 373 -31.91 -5.86 -24.77
CA TYR A 373 -33.17 -6.48 -24.34
C TYR A 373 -34.02 -5.53 -23.51
N ASN A 374 -33.42 -4.83 -22.53
CA ASN A 374 -34.10 -3.88 -21.64
C ASN A 374 -34.79 -2.74 -22.42
N ALA A 375 -34.25 -2.36 -23.57
CA ALA A 375 -34.84 -1.35 -24.45
C ALA A 375 -36.10 -1.84 -25.24
N THR A 376 -36.42 -3.13 -25.21
CA THR A 376 -37.59 -3.68 -25.94
C THR A 376 -38.89 -3.47 -25.18
N ALA A 377 -39.99 -3.19 -25.89
CA ALA A 377 -41.29 -2.86 -25.30
C ALA A 377 -41.97 -4.02 -24.51
N GLY A 378 -41.41 -5.23 -24.56
CA GLY A 378 -41.88 -6.42 -23.83
C GLY A 378 -40.83 -7.00 -22.89
N ALA A 379 -39.76 -6.26 -22.60
CA ALA A 379 -38.69 -6.72 -21.73
C ALA A 379 -39.20 -6.93 -20.30
N ASN A 380 -38.67 -7.95 -19.62
CA ASN A 380 -38.73 -8.03 -18.18
C ASN A 380 -37.69 -7.06 -17.60
N HIS A 381 -38.06 -5.78 -17.46
CA HIS A 381 -37.16 -4.73 -16.95
C HIS A 381 -36.64 -5.03 -15.53
N THR A 382 -37.40 -5.77 -14.72
CA THR A 382 -36.95 -6.16 -13.37
C THR A 382 -35.75 -7.11 -13.45
N LEU A 383 -35.83 -8.12 -14.31
CA LEU A 383 -34.71 -9.04 -14.55
C LEU A 383 -33.52 -8.32 -15.18
N ALA A 384 -33.76 -7.49 -16.20
CA ALA A 384 -32.68 -6.78 -16.89
C ALA A 384 -31.93 -5.84 -15.94
N ASN A 385 -32.64 -5.05 -15.13
CA ASN A 385 -32.01 -4.16 -14.16
C ASN A 385 -31.27 -4.92 -13.06
N TYR A 386 -31.82 -6.04 -12.57
CA TYR A 386 -31.11 -6.92 -11.63
C TYR A 386 -29.79 -7.42 -12.22
N VAL A 387 -29.80 -7.90 -13.46
CA VAL A 387 -28.59 -8.43 -14.11
C VAL A 387 -27.56 -7.32 -14.37
N LEU A 388 -28.00 -6.10 -14.72
CA LEU A 388 -27.09 -4.96 -14.88
C LEU A 388 -26.44 -4.57 -13.54
N ASP A 389 -27.18 -4.62 -12.44
CA ASP A 389 -26.63 -4.37 -11.08
C ASP A 389 -25.59 -5.42 -10.68
N GLU A 390 -25.81 -6.69 -11.02
CA GLU A 390 -24.82 -7.76 -10.80
C GLU A 390 -23.56 -7.57 -11.68
N ILE A 391 -23.72 -7.09 -12.93
CA ILE A 391 -22.58 -6.74 -13.79
C ILE A 391 -21.78 -5.59 -13.19
N ASP A 392 -22.45 -4.50 -12.79
CA ASP A 392 -21.81 -3.33 -12.19
C ASP A 392 -21.10 -3.70 -10.87
N THR A 393 -21.72 -4.56 -10.07
CA THR A 393 -21.12 -5.09 -8.82
C THR A 393 -19.85 -5.89 -9.11
N ALA A 394 -19.89 -6.81 -10.07
CA ALA A 394 -18.74 -7.63 -10.43
C ALA A 394 -17.56 -6.79 -10.96
N VAL A 395 -17.85 -5.83 -11.84
CA VAL A 395 -16.86 -4.87 -12.35
C VAL A 395 -16.34 -3.96 -11.22
N GLY A 396 -17.21 -3.56 -10.29
CA GLY A 396 -16.83 -2.78 -9.11
C GLY A 396 -15.79 -3.48 -8.23
N VAL A 397 -15.90 -4.80 -8.04
CA VAL A 397 -14.88 -5.60 -7.32
C VAL A 397 -13.54 -5.58 -8.07
N ALA A 398 -13.55 -5.80 -9.38
CA ALA A 398 -12.32 -5.73 -10.20
C ALA A 398 -11.67 -4.34 -10.13
N HIS A 399 -12.47 -3.28 -10.20
CA HIS A 399 -11.98 -1.91 -10.06
C HIS A 399 -11.40 -1.63 -8.67
N TYR A 400 -12.04 -2.09 -7.60
CA TYR A 400 -11.53 -1.91 -6.23
C TYR A 400 -10.10 -2.45 -6.07
N TYR A 401 -9.86 -3.71 -6.47
CA TYR A 401 -8.51 -4.28 -6.45
C TYR A 401 -7.60 -3.68 -7.52
N GLY A 402 -8.15 -3.14 -8.61
CA GLY A 402 -7.39 -2.40 -9.62
C GLY A 402 -6.86 -1.06 -9.09
N TYR A 403 -7.60 -0.42 -8.18
CA TYR A 403 -7.20 0.83 -7.54
C TYR A 403 -6.07 0.67 -6.52
N ASP A 404 -5.84 -0.54 -6.00
CA ASP A 404 -4.67 -0.82 -5.17
C ASP A 404 -3.35 -0.73 -5.97
N ARG A 405 -3.40 -0.85 -7.30
CA ARG A 405 -2.25 -0.71 -8.22
C ARG A 405 -1.10 -1.72 -8.00
N SER A 406 -1.18 -2.65 -7.05
CA SER A 406 -0.19 -3.72 -6.90
C SER A 406 -0.38 -4.87 -7.90
N SER A 407 -1.48 -4.85 -8.66
CA SER A 407 -1.95 -5.95 -9.51
C SER A 407 -2.07 -7.26 -8.72
N GLY A 408 -2.69 -7.17 -7.54
CA GLY A 408 -2.96 -8.29 -6.64
C GLY A 408 -1.76 -8.79 -5.83
N PHE A 409 -0.62 -8.09 -5.84
CA PHE A 409 0.56 -8.53 -5.11
C PHE A 409 0.48 -8.31 -3.60
N HIS A 410 -0.21 -7.27 -3.14
CA HIS A 410 -0.31 -6.95 -1.70
C HIS A 410 -0.99 -8.06 -0.89
N ASP A 411 -2.12 -8.58 -1.37
CA ASP A 411 -2.70 -9.86 -0.92
C ASP A 411 -3.26 -10.64 -2.11
N PRO A 412 -2.46 -11.55 -2.70
CA PRO A 412 -2.93 -12.33 -3.85
C PRO A 412 -4.05 -13.28 -3.47
N THR A 413 -4.08 -13.81 -2.24
CA THR A 413 -5.10 -14.81 -1.87
C THR A 413 -6.48 -14.17 -1.83
N GLU A 414 -6.61 -13.06 -1.10
CA GLU A 414 -7.88 -12.32 -1.01
C GLU A 414 -8.26 -11.74 -2.38
N THR A 415 -7.31 -11.11 -3.07
CA THR A 415 -7.57 -10.48 -4.38
C THR A 415 -8.10 -11.50 -5.40
N PHE A 416 -7.42 -12.65 -5.57
CA PHE A 416 -7.88 -13.67 -6.50
C PHE A 416 -9.18 -14.32 -6.06
N GLU A 417 -9.41 -14.53 -4.76
CA GLU A 417 -10.68 -15.06 -4.26
C GLU A 417 -11.85 -14.12 -4.58
N ALA A 418 -11.67 -12.82 -4.33
CA ALA A 418 -12.68 -11.79 -4.57
C ALA A 418 -12.99 -11.62 -6.06
N VAL A 419 -11.98 -11.47 -6.91
CA VAL A 419 -12.19 -11.27 -8.36
C VAL A 419 -12.77 -12.54 -9.01
N ASN A 420 -12.34 -13.74 -8.60
CA ASN A 420 -12.98 -14.98 -9.06
C ASN A 420 -14.41 -15.15 -8.52
N GLY A 421 -14.70 -14.66 -7.31
CA GLY A 421 -16.06 -14.55 -6.77
C GLY A 421 -16.93 -13.69 -7.69
N ALA A 422 -16.51 -12.46 -7.93
CA ALA A 422 -17.18 -11.53 -8.82
C ALA A 422 -17.40 -12.11 -10.23
N PHE A 423 -16.41 -12.80 -10.78
CA PHE A 423 -16.56 -13.41 -12.10
C PHE A 423 -17.59 -14.55 -12.09
N ARG A 424 -17.61 -15.38 -11.04
CA ARG A 424 -18.65 -16.41 -10.88
C ARG A 424 -20.05 -15.81 -10.78
N ASP A 425 -20.21 -14.75 -10.00
CA ASP A 425 -21.48 -14.06 -9.81
C ASP A 425 -21.99 -13.46 -11.14
N LEU A 426 -21.10 -12.86 -11.93
CA LEU A 426 -21.40 -12.40 -13.30
C LEU A 426 -21.92 -13.55 -14.19
N LEU A 427 -21.28 -14.72 -14.13
CA LEU A 427 -21.67 -15.88 -14.93
C LEU A 427 -23.01 -16.48 -14.46
N ASP A 428 -23.28 -16.46 -13.16
CA ASP A 428 -24.56 -16.88 -12.59
C ASP A 428 -25.70 -15.91 -12.96
N ALA A 429 -25.45 -14.60 -12.93
CA ALA A 429 -26.37 -13.57 -13.43
C ALA A 429 -26.67 -13.78 -14.93
N LYS A 430 -25.63 -14.12 -15.71
CA LYS A 430 -25.76 -14.49 -17.13
C LYS A 430 -26.61 -15.73 -17.33
N ALA A 431 -26.40 -16.78 -16.54
CA ALA A 431 -27.21 -17.99 -16.59
C ALA A 431 -28.68 -17.71 -16.20
N LEU A 432 -28.91 -16.93 -15.15
CA LEU A 432 -30.24 -16.52 -14.70
C LEU A 432 -30.98 -15.74 -15.78
N TYR A 433 -30.31 -14.78 -16.42
CA TYR A 433 -30.85 -13.99 -17.51
C TYR A 433 -31.38 -14.89 -18.62
N TYR A 434 -30.54 -15.78 -19.16
CA TYR A 434 -30.95 -16.67 -20.25
C TYR A 434 -32.04 -17.68 -19.84
N ALA A 435 -32.05 -18.15 -18.60
CA ALA A 435 -33.08 -19.07 -18.10
C ALA A 435 -34.47 -18.42 -17.98
N ASN A 436 -34.52 -17.09 -17.82
CA ASN A 436 -35.76 -16.33 -17.62
C ASN A 436 -36.17 -15.48 -18.83
N LEU A 437 -35.41 -15.56 -19.94
CA LEU A 437 -35.88 -14.97 -21.18
C LEU A 437 -37.18 -15.67 -21.63
N PRO A 438 -38.20 -14.91 -22.06
CA PRO A 438 -39.40 -15.51 -22.62
C PRO A 438 -38.99 -16.42 -23.77
N ALA A 439 -39.47 -17.68 -23.74
CA ALA A 439 -39.20 -18.66 -24.78
C ALA A 439 -39.41 -17.98 -26.14
N PRO A 440 -38.42 -18.05 -27.05
CA PRO A 440 -38.38 -17.16 -28.20
C PRO A 440 -39.68 -17.29 -28.97
N ALA A 441 -40.46 -16.20 -28.98
CA ALA A 441 -41.51 -16.01 -29.96
C ALA A 441 -40.82 -15.78 -31.31
N ALA A 442 -40.31 -16.87 -31.90
CA ALA A 442 -39.77 -17.01 -33.25
C ALA A 442 -38.93 -15.80 -33.75
N GLY A 443 -37.65 -15.73 -33.38
CA GLY A 443 -36.77 -14.70 -33.97
C GLY A 443 -35.27 -14.81 -33.69
N PHE A 444 -34.84 -15.27 -32.52
CA PHE A 444 -33.42 -15.50 -32.26
C PHE A 444 -33.01 -16.84 -32.87
N SER A 445 -32.13 -16.83 -33.88
CA SER A 445 -31.62 -18.07 -34.48
C SER A 445 -30.82 -18.84 -33.43
N ALA A 446 -30.91 -20.17 -33.47
CA ALA A 446 -30.21 -21.06 -32.55
C ALA A 446 -28.67 -20.88 -32.55
N ASP A 447 -28.12 -20.13 -33.51
CA ASP A 447 -26.70 -19.85 -33.62
C ASP A 447 -26.18 -18.97 -32.47
N THR A 448 -27.00 -18.10 -31.88
CA THR A 448 -26.59 -17.30 -30.71
C THR A 448 -26.50 -18.14 -29.44
N LEU A 449 -27.28 -19.22 -29.33
CA LEU A 449 -27.28 -20.10 -28.14
C LEU A 449 -26.03 -21.01 -28.10
N ILE A 450 -25.42 -21.31 -29.26
CA ILE A 450 -24.22 -22.17 -29.35
C ILE A 450 -22.96 -21.44 -28.87
N ILE A 451 -22.90 -20.11 -28.97
CA ILE A 451 -21.73 -19.33 -28.53
C ILE A 451 -21.61 -19.31 -27.00
N VAL A 452 -22.73 -19.30 -26.27
CA VAL A 452 -22.74 -19.31 -24.80
C VAL A 452 -22.21 -20.63 -24.22
N ALA A 453 -22.43 -21.75 -24.90
CA ALA A 453 -21.89 -23.04 -24.48
C ALA A 453 -20.36 -23.17 -24.68
N GLY A 454 -19.78 -22.39 -25.58
CA GLY A 454 -18.33 -22.38 -25.84
C GLY A 454 -17.51 -21.74 -24.72
N ALA A 455 -18.03 -20.65 -24.12
CA ALA A 455 -17.36 -19.94 -23.03
C ALA A 455 -17.27 -20.78 -21.74
N ALA A 456 -18.33 -21.53 -21.40
CA ALA A 456 -18.31 -22.46 -20.27
C ALA A 456 -17.27 -23.58 -20.41
N GLY A 457 -16.89 -23.95 -21.64
CA GLY A 457 -15.82 -24.92 -21.91
C GLY A 457 -14.42 -24.39 -21.61
N GLY A 458 -14.18 -23.08 -21.74
CA GLY A 458 -12.91 -22.44 -21.41
C GLY A 458 -12.62 -22.44 -19.91
N ILE A 459 -13.65 -22.18 -19.10
CA ILE A 459 -13.55 -22.10 -17.63
C ILE A 459 -13.22 -23.46 -17.01
N VAL A 460 -13.76 -24.57 -17.53
CA VAL A 460 -13.40 -25.92 -17.05
C VAL A 460 -11.94 -26.25 -17.36
N VAL A 461 -11.40 -25.76 -18.49
CA VAL A 461 -9.99 -25.93 -18.84
C VAL A 461 -9.09 -25.03 -17.99
N GLY A 462 -9.49 -23.79 -17.73
CA GLY A 462 -8.78 -22.85 -16.84
C GLY A 462 -8.70 -23.33 -15.40
N LEU A 463 -9.81 -23.80 -14.81
CA LEU A 463 -9.83 -24.40 -13.47
C LEU A 463 -9.01 -25.68 -13.38
N LEU A 464 -9.05 -26.53 -14.42
CA LEU A 464 -8.21 -27.73 -14.48
C LEU A 464 -6.71 -27.39 -14.60
N LEU A 465 -6.35 -26.34 -15.34
CA LEU A 465 -4.98 -25.87 -15.46
C LEU A 465 -4.50 -25.22 -14.14
N GLY A 466 -5.31 -24.41 -13.48
CA GLY A 466 -5.00 -23.85 -12.16
C GLY A 466 -4.78 -24.91 -11.08
N VAL A 467 -5.62 -25.95 -11.05
CA VAL A 467 -5.45 -27.10 -10.14
C VAL A 467 -4.23 -27.96 -10.49
N LEU A 468 -3.88 -28.08 -11.78
CA LEU A 468 -2.70 -28.83 -12.23
C LEU A 468 -1.38 -28.09 -11.98
N VAL A 469 -1.38 -26.76 -12.07
CA VAL A 469 -0.23 -25.91 -11.71
C VAL A 469 -0.05 -25.86 -10.20
N GLY A 470 -1.13 -25.73 -9.43
CA GLY A 470 -1.11 -25.80 -7.96
C GLY A 470 -0.70 -27.16 -7.38
N ARG A 471 -0.79 -28.26 -8.16
CA ARG A 471 -0.32 -29.61 -7.77
C ARG A 471 1.11 -29.95 -8.22
N ARG A 472 1.76 -29.09 -8.99
CA ARG A 472 3.17 -29.24 -9.40
C ARG A 472 4.15 -28.38 -8.61
N ARG A 473 3.63 -27.46 -7.79
CA ARG A 473 4.30 -26.98 -6.57
C ARG A 473 4.19 -28.08 -5.51
#